data_AF-A0A3B9ILI3-F1
#
_entry.id   AF-A0A3B9ILI3-F1
#
_cell.length_a   1.000
_cell.length_b   1.000
_cell.length_c   1.000
_cell.angle_alpha   90.00
_cell.angle_beta   90.00
_cell.angle_gamma   90.00
#
_symmetry.space_group_name_H-M   'P 1'
#
loop_
_entity.id
_entity.type
_entity.pdbx_description
1 polymer ?
#
loop_
_entity_poly.entity_id
_entity_poly.type
_entity_poly.pdbx_seq_one_letter_code
_entity_poly.pdbx_strand_id
1 'polypeptide(L)' 'NGAGKTTYFNLISGQLKATAGEVLLDGHDLSSHGAAGRTRRGIGRAFQLTNLFPNLT' A
#
# COMPACT_ATOMS: atom_id res chain seq x y z
N ASN A 1 8.97 -14.83 8.39
CA ASN A 1 9.04 -14.69 9.86
C ASN A 1 7.72 -14.24 10.54
N GLY A 2 6.56 -14.25 9.86
CA GLY A 2 5.24 -14.19 10.53
C GLY A 2 4.82 -12.91 11.28
N ALA A 3 5.73 -11.97 11.57
CA ALA A 3 5.46 -10.79 12.39
C ALA A 3 4.52 -9.73 11.77
N GLY A 4 3.81 -10.02 10.67
CA GLY A 4 2.81 -9.12 10.11
C GLY A 4 3.31 -7.96 9.24
N LYS A 5 4.62 -7.82 9.00
CA LYS A 5 5.17 -6.73 8.14
C LYS A 5 4.49 -6.63 6.77
N THR A 6 4.36 -7.75 6.07
CA THR A 6 3.70 -7.76 4.74
C THR A 6 2.23 -7.35 4.85
N THR A 7 1.53 -7.82 5.88
CA THR A 7 0.15 -7.41 6.16
C THR A 7 0.06 -5.90 6.39
N TYR A 8 0.98 -5.35 7.18
CA TYR A 8 1.05 -3.92 7.45
C TYR A 8 1.26 -3.09 6.16
N PHE A 9 2.24 -3.46 5.32
CA PHE A 9 2.43 -2.77 4.05
C PHE A 9 1.24 -2.92 3.10
N ASN A 10 0.58 -4.08 3.08
CA ASN A 10 -0.62 -4.29 2.28
C ASN A 10 -1.78 -3.39 2.76
N LEU A 11 -1.94 -3.18 4.07
CA LEU A 11 -2.92 -2.26 4.64
C LEU A 11 -2.64 -0.80 4.25
N ILE A 12 -1.41 -0.33 4.47
CA ILE A 12 -1.02 1.05 4.16
C ILE A 12 -1.12 1.35 2.66
N SER A 13 -0.75 0.40 1.81
CA SER A 13 -0.83 0.55 0.35
C SER A 13 -2.22 0.25 -0.23
N GLY A 14 -3.22 -0.12 0.58
CA GLY A 14 -4.58 -0.38 0.10
C GLY A 14 -4.74 -1.65 -0.75
N GLN A 15 -3.82 -2.61 -0.61
CA GLN A 15 -3.98 -3.97 -1.12
C GLN A 15 -4.81 -4.86 -0.17
N LEU A 16 -4.89 -4.49 1.10
CA LEU A 16 -5.74 -5.11 2.10
C LEU A 16 -6.60 -4.03 2.77
N LYS A 17 -7.87 -4.32 2.99
CA LYS A 17 -8.77 -3.44 3.76
C LYS A 17 -8.52 -3.65 5.26
N ALA A 18 -8.44 -2.55 6.02
CA ALA A 18 -8.37 -2.63 7.47
C ALA A 18 -9.70 -3.14 8.05
N THR A 19 -9.63 -4.10 8.97
CA THR A 19 -10.80 -4.57 9.72
C THR A 19 -11.28 -3.50 10.72
N ALA A 20 -10.34 -2.74 11.29
CA ALA A 20 -10.58 -1.63 12.21
C ALA A 20 -9.43 -0.62 12.12
N GLY A 21 -9.67 0.60 12.63
CA GLY A 21 -8.73 1.72 12.55
C GLY A 21 -8.78 2.46 11.22
N GLU A 22 -7.89 3.44 11.05
CA GLU A 22 -7.85 4.31 9.89
C GLU A 22 -6.42 4.46 9.33
N VAL A 23 -6.32 4.82 8.05
CA VAL A 23 -5.04 5.17 7.42
C VAL A 23 -5.11 6.62 6.96
N LEU A 24 -4.33 7.47 7.62
CA LEU A 24 -4.25 8.90 7.31
C LEU A 24 -2.96 9.21 6.54
N LEU A 25 -3.06 10.12 5.57
CA LEU A 25 -1.91 10.79 4.96
C LEU A 25 -2.16 12.29 5.02
N ASP A 26 -1.26 13.04 5.65
CA ASP A 26 -1.40 14.50 5.83
C ASP A 26 -2.76 14.91 6.41
N GLY A 27 -3.29 14.11 7.34
CA GLY A 27 -4.60 14.31 7.97
C GLY A 27 -5.80 13.88 7.12
N HIS A 28 -5.59 13.40 5.89
CA HIS A 28 -6.66 12.90 5.03
C HIS A 28 -6.87 11.39 5.20
N ASP A 29 -8.12 10.98 5.46
CA ASP A 29 -8.48 9.57 5.55
C ASP A 29 -8.46 8.87 4.18
N LEU A 30 -7.65 7.82 4.09
CA LEU A 30 -7.47 6.96 2.94
C LEU A 30 -8.10 5.58 3.11
N SER A 31 -8.74 5.29 4.24
CA SER A 31 -9.22 3.96 4.63
C SER A 31 -10.16 3.30 3.61
N SER A 32 -10.95 4.11 2.90
CA SER A 32 -11.86 3.67 1.84
C SER A 32 -11.20 3.49 0.46
N HIS A 33 -9.95 3.96 0.28
CA HIS A 33 -9.27 3.93 -1.00
C HIS A 33 -8.46 2.64 -1.18
N GLY A 34 -8.65 1.97 -2.32
CA GLY A 34 -7.74 0.92 -2.79
C GLY A 34 -6.41 1.50 -3.32
N ALA A 35 -5.48 0.62 -3.68
CA ALA A 35 -4.12 0.98 -4.08
C ALA A 35 -4.03 2.12 -5.10
N ALA A 36 -4.77 2.04 -6.22
CA ALA A 36 -4.74 3.08 -7.25
C ALA A 36 -5.22 4.46 -6.75
N GLY A 37 -6.20 4.47 -5.85
CA GLY A 37 -6.69 5.71 -5.23
C GLY A 37 -5.67 6.34 -4.30
N ARG A 38 -4.93 5.50 -3.55
CA ARG A 38 -3.86 5.95 -2.66
C ARG A 38 -2.64 6.47 -3.43
N THR A 39 -2.30 5.84 -4.55
CA THR A 39 -1.23 6.32 -5.45
C THR A 39 -1.52 7.70 -6.01
N ARG A 40 -2.75 7.97 -6.46
CA ARG A 40 -3.16 9.31 -6.91
C ARG A 40 -3.07 10.38 -5.82
N ARG A 41 -3.02 9.98 -4.55
CA ARG A 41 -2.91 10.86 -3.38
C ARG A 41 -1.50 10.90 -2.78
N GLY A 42 -0.51 10.27 -3.42
CA GLY A 42 0.91 10.37 -3.03
C GLY A 42 1.51 9.11 -2.41
N ILE A 43 0.77 8.01 -2.23
CA ILE A 43 1.33 6.75 -1.71
C ILE A 43 1.89 5.88 -2.84
N GLY A 44 3.22 5.81 -2.93
CA GLY A 44 3.95 4.82 -3.73
C GLY A 44 4.36 3.60 -2.89
N ARG A 45 4.41 2.42 -3.51
CA ARG A 45 4.93 1.20 -2.87
C ARG A 45 6.03 0.56 -3.71
N ALA A 46 7.20 0.41 -3.09
CA ALA A 46 8.23 -0.52 -3.56
C ALA A 46 7.95 -1.93 -3.01
N PHE A 47 8.14 -2.95 -3.84
CA PHE A 47 8.03 -4.35 -3.43
C PHE A 47 9.43 -4.91 -3.17
N GLN A 48 9.54 -5.78 -2.16
CA GLN A 48 10.82 -6.39 -1.77
C GLN A 48 11.40 -7.30 -2.86
N LEU A 49 10.52 -7.95 -3.65
CA LEU A 49 10.89 -8.63 -4.88
C LEU A 49 10.62 -7.69 -6.05
N THR A 50 11.70 -7.30 -6.72
CA THR A 50 11.62 -6.45 -7.90
C THR A 50 11.06 -7.28 -9.06
N ASN A 51 9.78 -7.13 -9.36
CA ASN A 51 9.23 -7.60 -10.64
C ASN A 51 9.68 -6.62 -11.73
N LEU A 52 10.90 -6.83 -12.22
CA LEU A 52 11.41 -6.10 -13.37
C LEU A 52 10.70 -6.58 -14.63
N PHE A 53 10.48 -5.66 -15.56
CA PHE A 53 10.14 -6.00 -16.93
C PHE A 53 11.45 -6.26 -17.67
N PRO A 54 11.82 -7.53 -17.94
CA PRO A 54 13.17 -7.88 -18.41
C PRO A 54 13.54 -7.26 -19.76
N ASN A 55 12.55 -6.81 -20.54
CA ASN A 55 12.72 -6.27 -21.88
C ASN A 55 12.41 -4.76 -21.97
N LEU A 56 12.30 -4.05 -20.85
CA LEU A 56 12.03 -2.61 -20.82
C LEU A 56 13.35 -1.87 -20.52
N THR A 57 13.76 -1.00 -21.44
CA THR A 57 14.94 -0.11 -21.32
C THR A 57 14.51 1.33 -21.18
#